data_AF-A0A351DT26-F1
#
_entry.id   AF-A0A351DT26-F1
#
_cell.length_a   1.000
_cell.length_b   1.000
_cell.length_c   1.000
_cell.angle_alpha   90.00
_cell.angle_beta   90.00
_cell.angle_gamma   90.00
#
_symmetry.space_group_name_H-M   'P 1'
#
loop_
_entity.id
_entity.type
_entity.pdbx_description
1 polymer ?
#
loop_
_entity_poly.entity_id
_entity_poly.type
_entity_poly.pdbx_seq_one_letter_code
_entity_poly.pdbx_strand_id
1 'polypeptide(L)'
;MDRNTITGLLLMMALLFGYQYYITPSSEEIAAWEAQQEAEAISQDSLARLDEKRAQAERATMEALQNGTSLGEASEVLDNLTAELQRRYGMFGGAVSGKDRDIVMENDQIRVVFNTRGGLPVEAT
;
A
#
# COMPACT_ATOMS: atom_id res chain seq x y z
N MET A 1 -8.64 22.30 -59.15
CA MET A 1 -7.59 22.09 -58.14
C MET A 1 -6.28 22.51 -58.77
N ASP A 2 -5.62 23.51 -58.21
CA ASP A 2 -4.42 24.11 -58.83
C ASP A 2 -3.22 23.16 -58.73
N ARG A 3 -2.37 23.18 -59.76
CA ARG A 3 -1.19 22.31 -59.86
C ARG A 3 -0.24 22.50 -58.67
N ASN A 4 -0.21 23.71 -58.12
CA ASN A 4 0.56 24.08 -56.94
C ASN A 4 0.00 23.47 -55.64
N THR A 5 -1.32 23.34 -55.53
CA THR A 5 -1.96 22.68 -54.38
C THR A 5 -1.66 21.18 -54.38
N ILE A 6 -1.67 20.55 -55.57
CA ILE A 6 -1.37 19.13 -55.74
C ILE A 6 0.11 18.83 -55.43
N THR A 7 1.03 19.69 -55.89
CA THR A 7 2.46 19.54 -55.56
C THR A 7 2.75 19.79 -54.08
N GLY A 8 2.07 20.75 -53.45
CA GLY A 8 2.16 20.96 -52.00
C GLY A 8 1.67 19.76 -51.18
N LEU A 9 0.54 19.15 -51.58
CA LEU A 9 0.03 17.93 -50.94
C LEU A 9 1.02 16.76 -51.07
N LEU A 10 1.64 16.61 -52.23
CA LEU A 10 2.60 15.55 -52.50
C LEU A 10 3.88 15.71 -51.66
N LEU A 11 4.38 16.95 -51.52
CA LEU A 11 5.50 17.27 -50.63
C LEU A 11 5.14 17.02 -49.15
N MET A 12 3.94 17.39 -48.72
CA MET A 12 3.44 17.10 -47.37
C MET A 12 3.36 15.60 -47.09
N MET A 13 2.82 14.81 -48.03
CA MET A 13 2.78 13.35 -47.90
C MET A 13 4.20 12.74 -47.86
N ALA A 14 5.10 13.21 -48.73
CA ALA A 14 6.48 12.74 -48.76
C ALA A 14 7.22 13.04 -47.44
N LEU A 15 7.02 14.23 -46.88
CA LEU A 15 7.59 14.62 -45.59
C LEU A 15 7.05 13.73 -44.46
N LEU A 16 5.75 13.45 -44.46
CA LEU A 16 5.09 12.68 -43.42
C LEU A 16 5.56 11.22 -43.40
N PHE A 17 5.67 10.58 -44.57
CA PHE A 17 6.23 9.22 -44.67
C PHE A 17 7.73 9.16 -44.39
N GLY A 18 8.50 10.14 -44.87
CA GLY A 18 9.94 10.22 -44.58
C GLY A 18 10.23 10.39 -43.09
N TYR A 19 9.47 11.24 -42.41
CA TYR A 19 9.57 11.45 -40.97
C TYR A 19 9.12 10.22 -40.17
N GLN A 20 8.01 9.58 -40.56
CA GLN A 20 7.55 8.34 -39.92
C GLN A 20 8.63 7.26 -40.02
N TYR A 21 9.20 7.05 -41.22
CA TYR A 21 10.30 6.10 -41.41
C TYR A 21 11.56 6.45 -40.60
N TYR A 22 11.86 7.74 -40.42
CA TYR A 22 13.02 8.18 -39.64
C TYR A 22 12.87 7.97 -38.12
N ILE A 23 11.64 8.06 -37.60
CA ILE A 23 11.35 7.94 -36.16
C ILE A 23 10.77 6.59 -35.77
N THR A 24 10.48 5.70 -36.73
CA THR A 24 10.01 4.34 -36.43
C THR A 24 10.98 3.71 -35.42
N PRO A 25 10.57 3.50 -34.15
CA PRO A 25 11.46 2.97 -33.14
C PRO A 25 11.84 1.54 -33.52
N SER A 26 13.09 1.19 -33.25
CA SER A 26 13.60 -0.15 -33.58
C SER A 26 12.83 -1.21 -32.78
N SER A 27 12.66 -2.41 -33.36
CA SER A 27 11.85 -3.48 -32.77
C SER A 27 12.27 -3.89 -31.35
N GLU A 28 13.53 -3.66 -30.96
CA GLU A 28 14.02 -3.93 -29.62
C GLU A 28 13.50 -2.94 -28.56
N GLU A 29 13.35 -1.67 -28.91
CA GLU A 29 12.80 -0.67 -27.98
C GLU A 29 11.32 -0.95 -27.73
N ILE A 30 10.56 -1.32 -28.77
CA ILE A 30 9.15 -1.70 -28.64
C ILE A 30 8.99 -2.91 -27.71
N ALA A 31 9.85 -3.92 -27.84
CA ALA A 31 9.84 -5.08 -26.95
C ALA A 31 10.20 -4.72 -25.49
N ALA A 32 11.10 -3.75 -25.28
CA ALA A 32 11.42 -3.26 -23.95
C ALA A 32 10.26 -2.47 -23.32
N TRP A 33 9.53 -1.68 -24.10
CA TRP A 33 8.33 -0.97 -23.66
C TRP A 33 7.16 -1.92 -23.38
N GLU A 34 7.01 -2.98 -24.18
CA GLU A 34 5.99 -4.02 -23.98
C GLU A 34 6.29 -4.87 -22.74
N ALA A 35 7.55 -5.28 -22.54
CA ALA A 35 7.97 -6.01 -21.34
C ALA A 35 7.79 -5.17 -20.05
N GLN A 36 8.01 -3.85 -20.11
CA GLN A 36 7.73 -2.96 -18.98
C GLN A 36 6.23 -2.86 -18.69
N GLN A 37 5.40 -2.71 -19.73
CA GLN A 37 3.94 -2.66 -19.56
C GLN A 37 3.36 -3.98 -19.03
N GLU A 38 3.86 -5.12 -19.49
CA GLU A 38 3.44 -6.44 -18.97
C GLU A 38 3.81 -6.60 -17.49
N ALA A 39 5.02 -6.18 -17.09
CA ALA A 39 5.43 -6.21 -15.69
C ALA A 39 4.54 -5.34 -14.78
N GLU A 40 4.16 -4.15 -15.27
CA GLU A 40 3.23 -3.26 -14.56
C GLU A 40 1.82 -3.86 -14.47
N ALA A 41 1.31 -4.48 -15.54
CA ALA A 41 0.01 -5.14 -15.55
C ALA A 41 -0.07 -6.30 -14.55
N ILE A 42 0.99 -7.11 -14.44
CA ILE A 42 1.07 -8.22 -13.47
C ILE A 42 1.07 -7.69 -12.02
N SER A 43 1.73 -6.56 -11.78
CA SER A 43 1.75 -5.93 -10.45
C SER A 43 0.37 -5.39 -10.03
N GLN A 44 -0.40 -4.85 -10.97
CA GLN A 44 -1.74 -4.33 -10.72
C GLN A 44 -2.76 -5.44 -10.42
N ASP A 45 -2.72 -6.58 -11.13
CA ASP A 45 -3.57 -7.74 -10.83
C ASP A 45 -3.29 -8.30 -9.43
N SER A 46 -2.04 -8.26 -8.98
CA SER A 46 -1.65 -8.71 -7.64
C SER A 46 -2.22 -7.81 -6.53
N LEU A 47 -2.24 -6.49 -6.75
CA LEU A 47 -2.81 -5.52 -5.80
C LEU A 47 -4.33 -5.61 -5.75
N ALA A 48 -5.00 -5.74 -6.91
CA ALA A 48 -6.45 -5.89 -6.98
C ALA A 48 -6.93 -7.14 -6.21
N ARG A 49 -6.23 -8.28 -6.36
CA ARG A 49 -6.56 -9.51 -5.62
C ARG A 49 -6.33 -9.39 -4.11
N LEU A 50 -5.35 -8.61 -3.68
CA LEU A 50 -5.11 -8.35 -2.26
C LEU A 50 -6.20 -7.46 -1.65
N ASP A 51 -6.64 -6.44 -2.38
CA ASP A 51 -7.72 -5.57 -1.96
C ASP A 51 -9.07 -6.29 -1.94
N GLU A 52 -9.35 -7.16 -2.91
CA GLU A 52 -10.53 -8.04 -2.88
C GLU A 52 -10.51 -8.98 -1.68
N LYS A 53 -9.35 -9.61 -1.38
CA LYS A 53 -9.20 -10.47 -0.19
C LYS A 53 -9.37 -9.68 1.11
N ARG A 54 -8.85 -8.46 1.19
CA ARG A 54 -9.03 -7.58 2.37
C ARG A 54 -10.48 -7.17 2.53
N ALA A 55 -11.15 -6.76 1.45
CA ALA A 55 -12.57 -6.40 1.48
C ALA A 55 -13.46 -7.60 1.87
N GLN A 56 -13.12 -8.80 1.41
CA GLN A 56 -13.81 -10.03 1.83
C GLN A 56 -13.53 -10.35 3.31
N ALA A 57 -12.29 -10.22 3.77
CA ALA A 57 -11.93 -10.43 5.17
C ALA A 57 -12.63 -9.41 6.09
N GLU A 58 -12.67 -8.14 5.72
CA GLU A 58 -13.38 -7.09 6.47
C GLU A 58 -14.88 -7.36 6.56
N ARG A 59 -15.51 -7.80 5.45
CA ARG A 59 -16.93 -8.19 5.44
C ARG A 59 -17.18 -9.41 6.32
N ALA A 60 -16.36 -10.45 6.21
CA ALA A 60 -16.44 -11.63 7.06
C ALA A 60 -16.22 -11.28 8.55
N THR A 61 -15.28 -10.38 8.84
CA THR A 61 -15.01 -9.91 10.21
C THR A 61 -16.20 -9.12 10.75
N MET A 62 -16.81 -8.25 9.94
CA MET A 62 -17.98 -7.46 10.31
C MET A 62 -19.23 -8.34 10.49
N GLU A 63 -19.36 -9.41 9.70
CA GLU A 63 -20.44 -10.40 9.80
C GLU A 63 -20.23 -11.32 11.02
N ALA A 64 -19.00 -11.72 11.33
CA ALA A 64 -18.65 -12.48 12.54
C ALA A 64 -18.86 -11.66 13.83
N LEU A 65 -18.57 -10.34 13.79
CA LEU A 65 -18.84 -9.42 14.89
C LEU A 65 -20.35 -9.24 15.13
N GLN A 66 -21.16 -9.23 14.07
CA GLN A 66 -22.62 -9.15 14.15
C GLN A 66 -23.27 -10.47 14.60
N ASN A 67 -22.73 -11.61 14.18
CA ASN A 67 -23.26 -12.94 14.49
C ASN A 67 -22.77 -13.52 15.83
N GLY A 68 -21.97 -12.77 16.61
CA GLY A 68 -21.54 -13.16 17.95
C GLY A 68 -20.91 -14.57 18.01
N THR A 69 -20.26 -15.01 16.94
CA THR A 69 -19.73 -16.38 16.83
C THR A 69 -18.33 -16.48 17.42
N SER A 70 -18.31 -17.11 18.59
CA SER A 70 -17.20 -17.70 19.36
C SER A 70 -15.88 -17.99 18.61
N LEU A 71 -14.84 -17.23 18.98
CA LEU A 71 -13.51 -17.66 19.48
C LEU A 71 -12.71 -18.78 18.76
N GLY A 72 -13.05 -19.18 17.53
CA GLY A 72 -12.25 -20.14 16.74
C GLY A 72 -11.25 -19.49 15.78
N GLU A 73 -11.66 -18.42 15.10
CA GLU A 73 -10.85 -17.66 14.12
C GLU A 73 -9.95 -16.61 14.78
N ALA A 74 -10.07 -16.43 16.09
CA ALA A 74 -9.31 -15.46 16.86
C ALA A 74 -7.81 -15.79 16.90
N SER A 75 -7.39 -17.04 16.71
CA SER A 75 -5.98 -17.44 16.79
C SER A 75 -5.18 -16.95 15.59
N GLU A 76 -5.63 -17.24 14.35
CA GLU A 76 -4.90 -16.81 13.14
C GLU A 76 -4.88 -15.29 13.00
N VAL A 77 -5.95 -14.62 13.45
CA VAL A 77 -6.03 -13.16 13.51
C VAL A 77 -5.16 -12.57 14.64
N LEU A 78 -5.01 -13.25 15.77
CA LEU A 78 -4.04 -12.80 16.79
C LEU A 78 -2.60 -12.98 16.32
N ASP A 79 -2.32 -14.10 15.65
CA ASP A 79 -0.99 -14.43 15.18
C ASP A 79 -0.55 -13.47 14.07
N ASN A 80 -1.45 -13.14 13.14
CA ASN A 80 -1.16 -12.16 12.09
C ASN A 80 -0.95 -10.74 12.67
N LEU A 81 -1.74 -10.34 13.66
CA LEU A 81 -1.64 -9.03 14.30
C LEU A 81 -0.34 -8.91 15.11
N THR A 82 0.02 -9.97 15.82
CA THR A 82 1.28 -10.04 16.59
C THR A 82 2.49 -9.96 15.65
N ALA A 83 2.46 -10.69 14.53
CA ALA A 83 3.51 -10.65 13.52
C ALA A 83 3.66 -9.25 12.89
N GLU A 84 2.55 -8.55 12.64
CA GLU A 84 2.58 -7.20 12.08
C GLU A 84 3.10 -6.16 13.09
N LEU A 85 2.68 -6.25 14.36
CA LEU A 85 3.20 -5.42 15.45
C LEU A 85 4.71 -5.61 15.64
N GLN A 86 5.21 -6.85 15.55
CA GLN A 86 6.62 -7.16 15.66
C GLN A 86 7.45 -6.64 14.47
N ARG A 87 6.88 -6.61 13.25
CA ARG A 87 7.54 -5.96 12.09
C ARG A 87 7.66 -4.45 12.26
N ARG A 88 6.63 -3.80 12.80
CA ARG A 88 6.60 -2.33 12.94
C ARG A 88 7.41 -1.82 14.14
N TYR A 89 7.33 -2.51 15.27
CA TYR A 89 7.88 -2.05 16.54
C TYR A 89 9.03 -2.93 17.06
N GLY A 90 9.47 -3.92 16.28
CA GLY A 90 10.56 -4.83 16.63
C GLY A 90 10.25 -5.63 17.89
N MET A 91 11.25 -5.73 18.77
CA MET A 91 11.13 -6.45 20.05
C MET A 91 10.05 -5.90 20.98
N PHE A 92 9.59 -4.66 20.77
CA PHE A 92 8.54 -4.04 21.58
C PHE A 92 7.12 -4.30 21.06
N GLY A 93 6.95 -5.01 19.94
CA GLY A 93 5.64 -5.27 19.33
C GLY A 93 4.62 -5.90 20.28
N GLY A 94 5.06 -6.83 21.14
CA GLY A 94 4.22 -7.47 22.14
C GLY A 94 3.81 -6.56 23.31
N ALA A 95 4.50 -5.44 23.52
CA ALA A 95 4.18 -4.46 24.56
C ALA A 95 3.26 -3.33 24.05
N VAL A 96 2.98 -3.28 22.74
CA VAL A 96 2.08 -2.28 22.14
C VAL A 96 0.61 -2.68 22.32
N SER A 97 0.32 -3.98 22.37
CA SER A 97 -1.03 -4.46 22.62
C SER A 97 -1.36 -4.39 24.11
N GLY A 98 -2.53 -3.85 24.44
CA GLY A 98 -2.98 -3.70 25.82
C GLY A 98 -3.79 -2.45 26.05
N LYS A 99 -4.25 -2.27 27.28
CA LYS A 99 -4.92 -1.05 27.74
C LYS A 99 -3.93 -0.20 28.50
N ASP A 100 -3.92 1.09 28.17
CA ASP A 100 -3.14 2.09 28.91
C ASP A 100 -3.77 2.32 30.27
N ARG A 101 -2.92 2.47 31.28
CA ARG A 101 -3.32 2.87 32.62
C ARG A 101 -2.26 3.78 33.21
N ASP A 102 -2.70 4.65 34.09
CA ASP A 102 -1.81 5.53 34.83
C ASP A 102 -1.51 4.89 36.19
N ILE A 103 -0.22 4.86 36.53
CA ILE A 103 0.30 4.33 37.80
C ILE A 103 0.93 5.48 38.56
N VAL A 104 0.44 5.71 39.78
CA VAL A 104 0.98 6.74 40.67
C VAL A 104 2.08 6.12 41.54
N MET A 105 3.25 6.74 41.55
CA MET A 105 4.37 6.46 42.44
C MET A 105 4.62 7.67 43.33
N GLU A 106 4.54 7.48 44.64
CA GLU A 106 4.63 8.56 45.63
C GLU A 106 5.62 8.22 46.74
N ASN A 107 6.37 9.21 47.19
CA ASN A 107 7.17 9.19 48.42
C ASN A 107 7.06 10.56 49.14
N ASP A 108 7.72 10.69 50.29
CA ASP A 108 7.66 11.91 51.14
C ASP A 108 8.15 13.21 50.47
N GLN A 109 8.72 13.15 49.25
CA GLN A 109 9.29 14.29 48.54
C GLN A 109 8.69 14.51 47.15
N ILE A 110 8.17 13.46 46.51
CA ILE A 110 7.80 13.47 45.09
C ILE A 110 6.59 12.56 44.85
N ARG A 111 5.67 13.02 44.00
CA ARG A 111 4.58 12.23 43.40
C ARG A 111 4.72 12.26 41.88
N VAL A 112 4.91 11.10 41.26
CA VAL A 112 4.98 10.97 39.79
C VAL A 112 3.90 10.02 39.29
N VAL A 113 3.19 10.42 38.24
CA VAL A 113 2.24 9.58 37.53
C VAL A 113 2.90 9.09 36.23
N PHE A 114 2.94 7.77 36.05
CA PHE A 114 3.49 7.12 34.86
C PHE A 114 2.40 6.48 34.04
N ASN A 115 2.45 6.65 32.73
CA ASN A 115 1.61 5.88 31.81
C ASN A 115 2.28 4.53 31.50
N THR A 116 1.52 3.42 31.57
CA THR A 116 2.06 2.09 31.27
C THR A 116 2.47 1.89 29.81
N ARG A 117 2.05 2.77 28.89
CA ARG A 117 2.55 2.80 27.53
C ARG A 117 3.90 3.50 27.49
N GLY A 118 4.96 2.70 27.47
CA GLY A 118 6.33 3.22 27.35
C GLY A 118 6.91 3.84 28.63
N GLY A 119 6.19 3.81 29.76
CA GLY A 119 6.70 4.27 31.06
C GLY A 119 6.91 5.79 31.13
N LEU A 120 6.15 6.56 30.36
CA LEU A 120 6.33 8.00 30.27
C LEU A 120 5.72 8.72 31.49
N PRO A 121 6.42 9.71 32.08
CA PRO A 121 5.86 10.54 33.14
C PRO A 121 4.81 11.49 32.54
N VAL A 122 3.60 11.46 33.08
CA VAL A 122 2.49 12.34 32.68
C VAL A 122 2.33 13.53 33.63
N GLU A 123 2.61 13.35 34.91
CA GLU A 123 2.56 14.41 35.92
C GLU A 123 3.65 14.16 36.97
N ALA A 124 4.28 15.24 37.46
CA ALA A 124 5.20 15.20 38.59
C ALA A 124 4.94 16.39 39.50
N THR A 125 4.84 16.15 40.81
CA THR A 125 4.68 17.17 41.86
C THR A 125 5.68 16.92 42.98
#